data_AF-A0A845CE74-F1
#
_entry.id   AF-A0A845CE74-F1
#
_cell.length_a   1.000
_cell.length_b   1.000
_cell.length_c   1.000
_cell.angle_alpha   90.00
_cell.angle_beta   90.00
_cell.angle_gamma   90.00
#
_symmetry.space_group_name_H-M   'P 1'
#
loop_
_entity.id
_entity.type
_entity.pdbx_description
1 polymer ?
#
loop_
_entity_poly.entity_id
_entity_poly.type
_entity_poly.pdbx_seq_one_letter_code
_entity_poly.pdbx_strand_id
1 'polypeptide(L)'
;MLKARPLGVFLVLEVDTSQQPFETRPLAGAPDNGEPCKQHLLDGQQRLTALWRSFKDNHDNHTFYVAFTKLADKFNETDIEAVSKKGRDKGKIGIPEEEFSKGWVPVKILAPGEEGVKQSIEWCETVFPDEAKSRWNISMFVQKLRERMIDTVIPYLPLPQNTSPDEAIDIFIQTNRSAVRLSHYELAVAQMETEISESLPEKIDDLTREVPNIEPLEGSNPVGDLVLKVQCVLENKKPTYGNYRNLNFKKLQDNWRKIEEGMRWVTETLGELHIWDHARLPTAVPLRVLSALHHLIPKTGHAHAKARRLVRKYLWWSFFCRPL
;
A
#
# COMPACT_ATOMS: atom_id res chain seq x y z
N MET A 1 1.79 20.85 5.45
CA MET A 1 2.42 21.56 6.58
C MET A 1 2.46 23.07 6.31
N LEU A 2 3.46 23.63 5.61
CA LEU A 2 3.59 25.09 5.41
C LEU A 2 2.39 25.81 4.76
N LYS A 3 1.70 25.16 3.82
CA LYS A 3 0.48 25.69 3.16
C LYS A 3 -0.84 25.19 3.78
N ALA A 4 -0.82 24.73 5.04
CA ALA A 4 -1.97 24.13 5.74
C ALA A 4 -2.64 22.94 5.00
N ARG A 5 -1.92 22.31 4.04
CA ARG A 5 -2.40 21.10 3.37
C ARG A 5 -2.20 19.87 4.26
N PRO A 6 -3.22 18.99 4.39
CA PRO A 6 -3.09 17.76 5.16
C PRO A 6 -2.08 16.82 4.49
N LEU A 7 -1.25 16.17 5.29
CA LEU A 7 -0.35 15.09 4.84
C LEU A 7 -1.11 13.78 4.56
N GLY A 8 -2.40 13.75 4.91
CA GLY A 8 -3.21 12.55 5.01
C GLY A 8 -2.96 11.82 6.33
N VAL A 9 -3.59 10.66 6.47
CA VAL A 9 -3.52 9.82 7.67
C VAL A 9 -2.47 8.75 7.49
N PHE A 10 -1.69 8.46 8.54
CA PHE A 10 -0.74 7.35 8.59
C PHE A 10 -1.37 6.17 9.33
N LEU A 11 -1.14 4.95 8.86
CA LEU A 11 -1.59 3.73 9.55
C LEU A 11 -0.40 3.12 10.28
N VAL A 12 -0.50 3.00 11.60
CA VAL A 12 0.60 2.51 12.45
C VAL A 12 0.13 1.29 13.23
N LEU A 13 0.90 0.22 13.23
CA LEU A 13 0.67 -0.97 14.05
C LEU A 13 1.69 -1.02 15.17
N GLU A 14 1.24 -1.05 16.41
CA GLU A 14 2.11 -1.32 17.57
C GLU A 14 2.57 -2.78 17.52
N VAL A 15 3.86 -3.03 17.77
CA VAL A 15 4.43 -4.38 17.65
C VAL A 15 5.23 -4.78 18.87
N ASP A 16 5.20 -6.08 19.18
CA ASP A 16 6.15 -6.67 20.11
C ASP A 16 7.51 -6.77 19.44
N THR A 17 8.54 -6.31 20.14
CA THR A 17 9.94 -6.42 19.72
C THR A 17 10.36 -7.88 19.45
N SER A 18 9.77 -8.83 20.16
CA SER A 18 10.13 -10.26 20.08
C SER A 18 9.42 -11.01 18.95
N GLN A 19 8.26 -10.56 18.49
CA GLN A 19 7.47 -11.19 17.44
C GLN A 19 6.85 -10.13 16.52
N GLN A 20 7.53 -9.86 15.41
CA GLN A 20 7.06 -8.91 14.40
C GLN A 20 6.16 -9.61 13.37
N PRO A 21 4.93 -9.10 13.12
CA PRO A 21 3.98 -9.72 12.17
C PRO A 21 4.35 -9.54 10.69
N PHE A 22 5.23 -8.57 10.40
CA PHE A 22 5.68 -8.21 9.06
C PHE A 22 7.20 -8.04 9.04
N GLU A 23 7.82 -8.30 7.89
CA GLU A 23 9.23 -7.95 7.70
C GLU A 23 9.39 -6.42 7.77
N THR A 24 10.38 -5.97 8.52
CA THR A 24 10.66 -4.55 8.71
C THR A 24 11.86 -4.10 7.92
N ARG A 25 11.79 -2.88 7.39
CA ARG A 25 12.92 -2.17 6.81
C ARG A 25 12.94 -0.75 7.35
N PRO A 26 14.11 -0.22 7.72
CA PRO A 26 14.21 1.16 8.19
C PRO A 26 13.81 2.12 7.06
N LEU A 27 13.28 3.29 7.44
CA LEU A 27 13.02 4.37 6.49
C LEU A 27 14.32 4.77 5.79
N ALA A 28 14.26 4.98 4.48
CA ALA A 28 15.45 5.29 3.69
C ALA A 28 16.15 6.57 4.19
N GLY A 29 17.39 6.41 4.66
CA GLY A 29 18.20 7.51 5.19
C GLY A 29 17.90 7.90 6.64
N ALA A 30 17.09 7.13 7.36
CA ALA A 30 16.98 7.24 8.82
C ALA A 30 18.18 6.53 9.49
N PRO A 31 18.70 7.04 10.62
CA PRO A 31 19.78 6.39 11.36
C PRO A 31 19.32 5.05 11.93
N ASP A 32 20.22 4.07 11.95
CA ASP A 32 20.02 2.85 12.72
C ASP A 32 20.47 3.11 14.17
N ASN A 33 19.48 3.29 15.04
CA ASN A 33 19.74 3.57 16.46
C ASN A 33 19.94 2.28 17.28
N GLY A 34 19.85 1.09 16.65
CA GLY A 34 19.90 -0.20 17.35
C GLY A 34 18.72 -0.43 18.32
N GLU A 35 17.77 0.50 18.38
CA GLU A 35 16.56 0.34 19.17
C GLU A 35 15.60 -0.63 18.49
N PRO A 36 14.96 -1.52 19.25
CA PRO A 36 13.98 -2.42 18.69
C PRO A 36 12.78 -1.66 18.11
N CYS A 37 12.29 -2.12 16.96
CA CYS A 37 11.10 -1.55 16.35
C CYS A 37 9.88 -1.78 17.26
N LYS A 38 9.22 -0.68 17.65
CA LYS A 38 8.00 -0.68 18.48
C LYS A 38 6.74 -0.46 17.66
N GLN A 39 6.89 0.04 16.43
CA GLN A 39 5.78 0.47 15.58
C GLN A 39 6.08 0.21 14.11
N HIS A 40 5.18 -0.47 13.42
CA HIS A 40 5.20 -0.65 11.98
C HIS A 40 4.37 0.43 11.30
N LEU A 41 4.95 1.10 10.30
CA LEU A 41 4.21 2.02 9.44
C LEU A 41 3.60 1.23 8.28
N LEU A 42 2.29 0.96 8.35
CA LEU A 42 1.56 0.18 7.35
C LEU A 42 1.15 1.00 6.14
N ASP A 43 0.80 2.29 6.33
CA ASP A 43 0.52 3.23 5.25
C ASP A 43 1.22 4.57 5.46
N GLY A 44 1.53 5.25 4.36
CA GLY A 44 2.18 6.56 4.34
C GLY A 44 3.71 6.49 4.35
N GLN A 45 4.31 5.32 4.15
CA GLN A 45 5.76 5.13 4.08
C GLN A 45 6.45 6.09 3.10
N GLN A 46 5.92 6.23 1.88
CA GLN A 46 6.49 7.14 0.88
C GLN A 46 6.41 8.61 1.30
N ARG A 47 5.28 9.02 1.90
CA ARG A 47 5.06 10.40 2.37
C ARG A 47 6.00 10.75 3.52
N LEU A 48 6.13 9.85 4.51
CA LEU A 48 7.03 10.06 5.64
C LEU A 48 8.49 10.04 5.21
N THR A 49 8.86 9.14 4.28
CA THR A 49 10.20 9.09 3.69
C THR A 49 10.52 10.40 2.96
N ALA A 50 9.61 10.89 2.11
CA ALA A 50 9.81 12.16 1.41
C ALA A 50 9.99 13.34 2.39
N LEU A 51 9.18 13.38 3.45
CA LEU A 51 9.30 14.41 4.49
C LEU A 51 10.64 14.34 5.23
N TRP A 52 11.04 13.14 5.65
CA TRP A 52 12.34 12.90 6.30
C TRP A 52 13.51 13.31 5.42
N ARG A 53 13.50 12.85 4.16
CA ARG A 53 14.54 13.14 3.18
C ARG A 53 14.62 14.63 2.83
N SER A 54 13.49 15.35 2.87
CA SER A 54 13.44 16.80 2.71
C SER A 54 14.11 17.53 3.88
N PHE A 55 13.89 17.10 5.12
CA PHE A 55 14.54 17.68 6.30
C PHE A 55 16.03 17.37 6.40
N LYS A 56 16.46 16.22 5.88
CA LYS A 56 17.88 15.84 5.86
C LYS A 56 18.61 16.28 4.59
N ASP A 57 17.89 16.85 3.62
CA ASP A 57 18.39 17.20 2.28
C ASP A 57 19.17 16.06 1.59
N ASN A 58 18.73 14.82 1.78
CA ASN A 58 19.43 13.63 1.27
C ASN A 58 18.77 13.06 -0.01
N HIS A 59 18.01 13.88 -0.73
CA HIS A 59 17.53 13.54 -2.07
C HIS A 59 18.67 13.67 -3.10
N ASP A 60 18.74 12.70 -4.00
CA ASP A 60 19.86 12.56 -4.94
C ASP A 60 19.87 13.63 -6.04
N ASN A 61 18.67 14.05 -6.48
CA ASN A 61 18.51 14.88 -7.67
C ASN A 61 17.98 16.29 -7.39
N HIS A 62 17.39 16.53 -6.23
CA HIS A 62 16.75 17.80 -5.89
C HIS A 62 16.94 18.15 -4.42
N THR A 63 16.74 19.42 -4.11
CA THR A 63 16.60 19.96 -2.76
C THR A 63 15.34 20.83 -2.71
N PHE A 64 14.86 21.15 -1.51
CA PHE A 64 13.63 21.90 -1.32
C PHE A 64 13.89 23.21 -0.60
N TYR A 65 13.27 24.27 -1.10
CA TYR A 65 13.33 25.61 -0.55
C TYR A 65 11.93 26.15 -0.30
N VAL A 66 11.80 26.98 0.73
CA VAL A 66 10.67 27.89 0.89
C VAL A 66 11.04 29.19 0.19
N ALA A 67 10.35 29.49 -0.90
CA ALA A 67 10.51 30.73 -1.63
C ALA A 67 9.82 31.87 -0.87
N PHE A 68 10.48 33.02 -0.78
CA PHE A 68 9.97 34.20 -0.09
C PHE A 68 10.15 35.46 -0.94
N THR A 69 9.33 36.47 -0.63
CA THR A 69 9.51 37.83 -1.13
C THR A 69 9.83 38.75 0.03
N LYS A 70 10.71 39.74 -0.23
CA LYS A 70 11.06 40.80 0.71
C LYS A 70 10.42 42.10 0.24
N LEU A 71 9.50 42.65 1.04
CA LEU A 71 8.94 43.98 0.84
C LEU A 71 9.35 44.87 2.02
N ALA A 72 10.23 45.85 1.77
CA ALA A 72 10.94 46.60 2.81
C ALA A 72 11.68 45.65 3.77
N ASP A 73 11.24 45.57 5.03
CA ASP A 73 11.83 44.72 6.09
C ASP A 73 10.99 43.47 6.41
N LYS A 74 9.90 43.21 5.66
CA LYS A 74 9.01 42.07 5.89
C LYS A 74 9.25 40.98 4.86
N PHE A 75 9.39 39.76 5.37
CA PHE A 75 9.50 38.53 4.59
C PHE A 75 8.15 37.81 4.59
N ASN A 76 7.71 37.37 3.41
CA ASN A 76 6.51 36.56 3.26
C ASN A 76 6.83 35.36 2.37
N GLU A 77 6.47 34.16 2.80
CA GLU A 77 6.58 32.98 1.94
C GLU A 77 5.61 33.06 0.76
N THR A 78 5.98 32.41 -0.34
CA THR A 78 5.20 32.38 -1.59
C THR A 78 4.91 30.94 -2.00
N ASP A 79 5.94 30.14 -2.18
CA ASP A 79 5.81 28.73 -2.54
C ASP A 79 6.91 27.84 -1.93
N ILE A 80 6.77 26.53 -2.16
CA ILE A 80 7.81 25.53 -1.92
C ILE A 80 8.36 25.16 -3.30
N GLU A 81 9.66 25.37 -3.49
CA GLU A 81 10.33 25.08 -4.75
C GLU A 81 11.23 23.85 -4.63
N ALA A 82 11.13 22.95 -5.59
CA ALA A 82 12.05 21.84 -5.76
C ALA A 82 13.12 22.24 -6.78
N VAL A 83 14.37 22.37 -6.32
CA VAL A 83 15.49 22.82 -7.15
C VAL A 83 16.40 21.64 -7.46
N SER A 84 16.74 21.44 -8.74
CA SER A 84 17.59 20.33 -9.16
C SER A 84 19.06 20.55 -8.80
N LYS A 85 19.68 19.54 -8.16
CA LYS A 85 21.12 19.50 -7.83
C LYS A 85 22.03 19.34 -9.06
N LYS A 86 21.46 19.13 -10.25
CA LYS A 86 22.18 18.97 -11.53
C LYS A 86 21.92 20.10 -12.52
N GLY A 87 21.15 21.11 -12.13
CA GLY A 87 20.70 22.20 -12.99
C GLY A 87 21.57 23.45 -12.96
N ARG A 88 21.06 24.52 -13.60
CA ARG A 88 21.73 25.84 -13.69
C ARG A 88 22.07 26.46 -12.33
N ASP A 89 21.29 26.15 -11.28
CA ASP A 89 21.51 26.68 -9.94
C ASP A 89 22.36 25.75 -9.05
N LYS A 90 22.99 24.68 -9.59
CA LYS A 90 23.85 23.77 -8.82
C LYS A 90 24.92 24.48 -7.99
N GLY A 91 25.55 25.52 -8.55
CA GLY A 91 26.61 26.27 -7.87
C GLY A 91 26.13 27.12 -6.69
N LYS A 92 24.81 27.27 -6.53
CA LYS A 92 24.17 28.14 -5.54
C LYS A 92 23.57 27.37 -4.37
N ILE A 93 23.40 26.06 -4.54
CA ILE A 93 22.80 25.17 -3.54
C ILE A 93 23.78 24.97 -2.39
N GLY A 94 23.33 25.20 -1.16
CA GLY A 94 24.14 25.03 0.04
C GLY A 94 25.03 26.23 0.38
N ILE A 95 24.89 27.36 -0.33
CA ILE A 95 25.57 28.63 -0.04
C ILE A 95 24.51 29.63 0.46
N PRO A 96 24.45 29.92 1.78
CA PRO A 96 23.37 30.71 2.38
C PRO A 96 23.13 32.07 1.71
N GLU A 97 24.19 32.77 1.32
CA GLU A 97 24.11 34.09 0.69
C GLU A 97 23.47 34.01 -0.70
N GLU A 98 23.82 32.99 -1.49
CA GLU A 98 23.25 32.80 -2.82
C GLU A 98 21.79 32.33 -2.73
N GLU A 99 21.47 31.44 -1.79
CA GLU A 99 20.10 31.02 -1.49
C GLU A 99 19.22 32.20 -1.09
N PHE A 100 19.70 33.04 -0.17
CA PHE A 100 18.98 34.24 0.24
C PHE A 100 18.78 35.23 -0.92
N SER A 101 19.81 35.43 -1.76
CA SER A 101 19.74 36.32 -2.94
C SER A 101 18.66 35.89 -3.93
N LYS A 102 18.37 34.59 -3.98
CA LYS A 102 17.33 33.97 -4.80
C LYS A 102 15.94 34.01 -4.17
N GLY A 103 15.84 34.47 -2.93
CA GLY A 103 14.59 34.43 -2.16
C GLY A 103 14.29 33.03 -1.63
N TRP A 104 15.31 32.23 -1.30
CA TRP A 104 15.13 30.85 -0.83
C TRP A 104 15.56 30.69 0.63
N VAL A 105 14.75 29.94 1.39
CA VAL A 105 15.11 29.40 2.71
C VAL A 105 15.15 27.87 2.60
N PRO A 106 16.27 27.20 2.90
CA PRO A 106 16.35 25.74 2.81
C PRO A 106 15.33 25.04 3.72
N VAL A 107 14.64 24.01 3.23
CA VAL A 107 13.72 23.22 4.09
C VAL A 107 14.49 22.47 5.18
N LYS A 108 15.78 22.15 4.95
CA LYS A 108 16.66 21.48 5.90
C LYS A 108 16.75 22.20 7.25
N ILE A 109 16.89 23.53 7.24
CA ILE A 109 16.98 24.33 8.48
C ILE A 109 15.64 24.45 9.21
N LEU A 110 14.54 24.02 8.57
CA LEU A 110 13.22 23.99 9.16
C LEU A 110 12.94 22.68 9.92
N ALA A 111 13.91 21.77 9.97
CA ALA A 111 13.76 20.49 10.65
C ALA A 111 13.42 20.68 12.15
N PRO A 112 12.54 19.83 12.70
CA PRO A 112 12.28 19.82 14.14
C PRO A 112 13.50 19.30 14.91
N GLY A 113 13.64 19.75 16.17
CA GLY A 113 14.74 19.36 17.07
C GLY A 113 15.93 20.34 17.06
N GLU A 114 16.91 20.05 17.92
CA GLU A 114 18.08 20.92 18.18
C GLU A 114 18.92 21.17 16.93
N GLU A 115 19.12 20.14 16.10
CA GLU A 115 19.91 20.25 14.87
C GLU A 115 19.33 21.31 13.92
N GLY A 116 18.01 21.34 13.75
CA GLY A 116 17.35 22.36 12.93
C GLY A 116 17.44 23.75 13.55
N VAL A 117 17.39 23.88 14.88
CA VAL A 117 17.61 25.17 15.57
C VAL A 117 19.00 25.69 15.23
N LYS A 118 20.03 24.87 15.45
CA LYS A 118 21.43 25.24 15.22
C LYS A 118 21.66 25.65 13.76
N GLN A 119 21.23 24.82 12.82
CA GLN A 119 21.36 25.12 11.39
C GLN A 119 20.62 26.42 10.98
N SER A 120 19.47 26.70 11.59
CA SER A 120 18.72 27.93 11.29
C SER A 120 19.43 29.20 11.77
N ILE A 121 20.09 29.13 12.93
CA ILE A 121 20.88 30.25 13.48
C ILE A 121 22.12 30.47 12.62
N GLU A 122 22.89 29.42 12.35
CA GLU A 122 24.10 29.48 11.52
C GLU A 122 23.81 30.04 10.12
N TRP A 123 22.70 29.61 9.50
CA TRP A 123 22.27 30.12 8.20
C TRP A 123 21.95 31.63 8.27
N CYS A 124 21.20 32.08 9.28
CA CYS A 124 20.87 33.51 9.43
C CYS A 124 22.10 34.38 9.71
N GLU A 125 23.06 33.88 10.49
CA GLU A 125 24.32 34.58 10.79
C GLU A 125 25.21 34.70 9.55
N THR A 126 25.25 33.65 8.72
CA THR A 126 26.02 33.64 7.47
C THR A 126 25.44 34.62 6.45
N VAL A 127 24.11 34.67 6.31
CA VAL A 127 23.43 35.60 5.38
C VAL A 127 23.63 37.07 5.78
N PHE A 128 23.64 37.38 7.08
CA PHE A 128 23.80 38.75 7.60
C PHE A 128 24.86 38.82 8.71
N PRO A 129 26.16 38.84 8.39
CA PRO A 129 27.25 38.79 9.38
C PRO A 129 27.36 40.05 10.25
N ASP A 130 27.00 41.23 9.71
CA ASP A 130 27.19 42.52 10.39
C ASP A 130 25.89 43.32 10.60
N GLU A 131 24.78 42.94 9.95
CA GLU A 131 23.55 43.73 9.96
C GLU A 131 22.51 43.17 10.96
N ALA A 132 22.61 43.59 12.23
CA ALA A 132 21.79 43.06 13.33
C ALA A 132 20.27 43.14 13.09
N LYS A 133 19.78 44.25 12.51
CA LYS A 133 18.34 44.44 12.26
C LYS A 133 17.82 43.47 11.19
N SER A 134 18.54 43.32 10.08
CA SER A 134 18.16 42.39 9.00
C SER A 134 18.28 40.93 9.45
N ARG A 135 19.31 40.60 10.24
CA ARG A 135 19.46 39.28 10.88
C ARG A 135 18.27 38.95 11.76
N TRP A 136 17.89 39.86 12.65
CA TRP A 136 16.72 39.67 13.52
C TRP A 136 15.44 39.41 12.71
N ASN A 137 15.21 40.21 11.65
CA ASN A 137 14.00 40.07 10.84
C ASN A 137 13.94 38.72 10.10
N ILE A 138 15.05 38.25 9.53
CA ILE A 138 15.08 36.94 8.85
C ILE A 138 14.98 35.79 9.85
N SER A 139 15.63 35.87 11.01
CA SER A 139 15.53 34.86 12.06
C SER A 139 14.10 34.73 12.57
N MET A 140 13.39 35.85 12.77
CA MET A 140 11.96 35.84 13.13
C MET A 140 11.09 35.20 12.03
N PHE A 141 11.40 35.42 10.76
CA PHE A 141 10.69 34.79 9.65
C PHE A 141 10.93 33.28 9.62
N VAL A 142 12.19 32.84 9.67
CA VAL A 142 12.56 31.41 9.71
C VAL A 142 11.95 30.73 10.93
N GLN A 143 11.96 31.38 12.10
CA GLN A 143 11.35 30.85 13.31
C GLN A 143 9.84 30.63 13.15
N LYS A 144 9.10 31.57 12.52
CA LYS A 144 7.68 31.36 12.18
C LYS A 144 7.46 30.20 11.21
N LEU A 145 8.37 29.96 10.27
CA LEU A 145 8.30 28.79 9.39
C LEU A 145 8.45 27.50 10.21
N ARG A 146 9.42 27.48 11.15
CA ARG A 146 9.71 26.35 12.02
C ARG A 146 8.55 26.02 12.97
N GLU A 147 7.99 27.03 13.62
CA GLU A 147 6.81 26.88 14.49
C GLU A 147 5.66 26.19 13.75
N ARG A 148 5.34 26.64 12.53
CA ARG A 148 4.32 25.97 11.71
C ARG A 148 4.63 24.51 11.39
N MET A 149 5.90 24.16 11.19
CA MET A 149 6.29 22.77 10.96
C MET A 149 6.14 21.92 12.22
N ILE A 150 6.52 22.46 13.38
CA ILE A 150 6.44 21.79 14.68
C ILE A 150 4.99 21.62 15.13
N ASP A 151 4.17 22.65 14.97
CA ASP A 151 2.76 22.66 15.39
C ASP A 151 1.85 21.83 14.48
N THR A 152 2.35 21.39 13.32
CA THR A 152 1.54 20.56 12.43
C THR A 152 1.33 19.17 13.05
N VAL A 153 0.13 18.94 13.57
CA VAL A 153 -0.30 17.60 13.98
C VAL A 153 -0.44 16.70 12.76
N ILE A 154 0.30 15.59 12.78
CA ILE A 154 0.18 14.55 11.77
C ILE A 154 -0.87 13.53 12.25
N PRO A 155 -2.03 13.41 11.58
CA PRO A 155 -3.03 12.43 12.00
C PRO A 155 -2.54 11.02 11.68
N TYR A 156 -2.73 10.10 12.62
CA TYR A 156 -2.45 8.68 12.42
C TYR A 156 -3.52 7.82 13.08
N LEU A 157 -3.71 6.62 12.54
CA LEU A 157 -4.58 5.58 13.07
C LEU A 157 -3.69 4.49 13.72
N PRO A 158 -3.61 4.42 15.05
CA PRO A 158 -2.92 3.33 15.74
C PRO A 158 -3.78 2.07 15.73
N LEU A 159 -3.17 0.95 15.34
CA LEU A 159 -3.68 -0.40 15.55
C LEU A 159 -3.01 -0.98 16.79
N PRO A 160 -3.78 -1.52 17.75
CA PRO A 160 -3.21 -2.08 18.97
C PRO A 160 -2.33 -3.30 18.68
N GLN A 161 -1.42 -3.60 19.61
CA GLN A 161 -0.45 -4.70 19.50
C GLN A 161 -1.07 -6.09 19.33
N ASN A 162 -2.30 -6.31 19.79
CA ASN A 162 -3.02 -7.58 19.66
C ASN A 162 -3.72 -7.74 18.30
N THR A 163 -3.63 -6.74 17.40
CA THR A 163 -4.21 -6.82 16.06
C THR A 163 -3.51 -7.91 15.27
N SER A 164 -4.27 -8.87 14.76
CA SER A 164 -3.70 -9.91 13.92
C SER A 164 -3.18 -9.34 12.59
N PRO A 165 -2.19 -9.99 11.95
CA PRO A 165 -1.70 -9.54 10.64
C PRO A 165 -2.82 -9.40 9.60
N ASP A 166 -3.82 -10.27 9.66
CA ASP A 166 -4.97 -10.27 8.74
C ASP A 166 -5.85 -9.05 8.95
N GLU A 167 -6.23 -8.75 10.19
CA GLU A 167 -7.03 -7.57 10.53
C GLU A 167 -6.30 -6.26 10.16
N ALA A 168 -4.98 -6.20 10.36
CA ALA A 168 -4.18 -5.05 10.00
C ALA A 168 -4.19 -4.79 8.48
N ILE A 169 -4.17 -5.85 7.67
CA ILE A 169 -4.23 -5.76 6.21
C ILE A 169 -5.64 -5.43 5.71
N ASP A 170 -6.68 -5.98 6.34
CA ASP A 170 -8.06 -5.62 6.03
C ASP A 170 -8.31 -4.12 6.27
N ILE A 171 -7.82 -3.59 7.39
CA ILE A 171 -7.90 -2.15 7.69
C ILE A 171 -7.07 -1.34 6.68
N PHE A 172 -5.89 -1.81 6.29
CA PHE A 172 -5.08 -1.18 5.26
C PHE A 172 -5.83 -1.09 3.92
N ILE A 173 -6.40 -2.19 3.43
CA ILE A 173 -7.19 -2.24 2.18
C ILE A 173 -8.42 -1.33 2.29
N GLN A 174 -9.12 -1.36 3.42
CA GLN A 174 -10.29 -0.52 3.65
C GLN A 174 -9.95 0.97 3.70
N THR A 175 -8.76 1.32 4.17
CA THR A 175 -8.27 2.70 4.26
C THR A 175 -7.72 3.19 2.91
N ASN A 176 -7.22 2.29 2.05
CA ASN A 176 -6.66 2.59 0.73
C ASN A 176 -7.72 2.81 -0.38
N ARG A 177 -8.93 3.29 -0.03
CA ARG A 177 -10.05 3.46 -0.98
C ARG A 177 -9.86 4.57 -2.03
N SER A 178 -8.80 5.38 -1.91
CA SER A 178 -8.56 6.57 -2.76
C SER A 178 -7.44 6.40 -3.78
N ALA A 179 -6.57 5.40 -3.64
CA ALA A 179 -5.57 5.02 -4.65
C ALA A 179 -5.93 3.65 -5.26
N VAL A 180 -5.13 3.20 -6.23
CA VAL A 180 -5.29 1.90 -6.91
C VAL A 180 -5.60 0.82 -5.87
N ARG A 181 -6.79 0.21 -5.97
CA ARG A 181 -7.32 -0.73 -4.97
C ARG A 181 -6.46 -1.99 -4.97
N LEU A 182 -5.52 -2.07 -4.04
CA LEU A 182 -4.84 -3.32 -3.73
C LEU A 182 -5.83 -4.30 -3.12
N SER A 183 -6.14 -5.34 -3.89
CA SER A 183 -6.92 -6.50 -3.49
C SER A 183 -6.08 -7.46 -2.65
N HIS A 184 -6.77 -8.30 -1.86
CA HIS A 184 -6.14 -9.42 -1.16
C HIS A 184 -5.37 -10.35 -2.11
N TYR A 185 -5.89 -10.55 -3.33
CA TYR A 185 -5.21 -11.26 -4.41
C TYR A 185 -3.86 -10.62 -4.77
N GLU A 186 -3.81 -9.31 -5.03
CA GLU A 186 -2.57 -8.64 -5.42
C GLU A 186 -1.50 -8.69 -4.32
N LEU A 187 -1.89 -8.61 -3.04
CA LEU A 187 -0.96 -8.79 -1.92
C LEU A 187 -0.42 -10.22 -1.86
N ALA A 188 -1.29 -11.22 -2.02
CA ALA A 188 -0.88 -12.62 -2.03
C ALA A 188 0.05 -12.92 -3.23
N VAL A 189 -0.26 -12.40 -4.42
CA VAL A 189 0.57 -12.52 -5.63
C VAL A 189 1.93 -11.87 -5.43
N ALA A 190 1.97 -10.63 -4.92
CA ALA A 190 3.22 -9.91 -4.70
C ALA A 190 4.16 -10.67 -3.75
N GLN A 191 3.61 -11.35 -2.73
CA GLN A 191 4.40 -12.22 -1.88
C GLN A 191 4.83 -13.50 -2.62
N MET A 192 3.93 -14.13 -3.38
CA MET A 192 4.21 -15.39 -4.11
C MET A 192 5.25 -15.24 -5.23
N GLU A 193 5.25 -14.12 -5.96
CA GLU A 193 6.22 -13.85 -7.03
C GLU A 193 7.65 -13.68 -6.51
N THR A 194 7.84 -13.42 -5.21
CA THR A 194 9.18 -13.44 -4.60
C THR A 194 9.71 -14.85 -4.37
N GLU A 195 8.82 -15.86 -4.27
CA GLU A 195 9.20 -17.23 -3.98
C GLU A 195 9.48 -18.05 -5.26
N ILE A 196 8.84 -17.73 -6.38
CA ILE A 196 8.84 -18.57 -7.60
C ILE A 196 8.90 -17.71 -8.88
N SER A 197 9.60 -18.22 -9.90
CA SER A 197 9.89 -17.52 -11.17
C SER A 197 8.76 -17.50 -12.20
N GLU A 198 7.63 -18.17 -11.96
CA GLU A 198 6.49 -18.18 -12.88
C GLU A 198 5.48 -17.09 -12.48
N SER A 199 5.00 -16.31 -13.46
CA SER A 199 4.00 -15.28 -13.23
C SER A 199 2.61 -15.88 -13.09
N LEU A 200 2.03 -15.76 -11.88
CA LEU A 200 0.65 -16.15 -11.62
C LEU A 200 -0.38 -15.29 -12.39
N PRO A 201 -0.19 -13.97 -12.56
CA PRO A 201 -1.01 -13.16 -13.45
C PRO A 201 -1.11 -13.70 -14.89
N GLU A 202 0.01 -14.06 -15.52
CA GLU A 202 0.01 -14.61 -16.89
C GLU A 202 -0.82 -15.89 -16.98
N LYS A 203 -0.69 -16.77 -15.98
CA LYS A 203 -1.49 -18.00 -15.89
C LYS A 203 -2.99 -17.73 -15.73
N ILE A 204 -3.35 -16.67 -15.00
CA ILE A 204 -4.75 -16.27 -14.82
C ILE A 204 -5.32 -15.66 -16.10
N ASP A 205 -4.52 -14.88 -16.84
CA ASP A 205 -4.92 -14.37 -18.15
C ASP A 205 -5.20 -15.52 -19.13
N ASP A 206 -4.33 -16.53 -19.17
CA ASP A 206 -4.53 -17.73 -19.99
C ASP A 206 -5.78 -18.53 -19.56
N LEU A 207 -5.98 -18.72 -18.26
CA LEU A 207 -7.19 -19.34 -17.71
C LEU A 207 -8.46 -18.59 -18.12
N THR A 208 -8.42 -17.25 -18.10
CA THR A 208 -9.57 -16.40 -18.44
C THR A 208 -9.88 -16.49 -19.94
N ARG A 209 -8.86 -16.64 -20.80
CA ARG A 209 -9.04 -16.92 -22.23
C ARG A 209 -9.67 -18.28 -22.48
N GLU A 210 -9.23 -19.30 -21.75
CA GLU A 210 -9.74 -20.68 -21.86
C GLU A 210 -11.15 -20.87 -21.28
N VAL A 211 -11.51 -20.08 -20.27
CA VAL A 211 -12.80 -20.14 -19.57
C VAL A 211 -13.45 -18.74 -19.54
N PRO A 212 -13.88 -18.19 -20.68
CA PRO A 212 -14.33 -16.79 -20.78
C PRO A 212 -15.59 -16.50 -19.95
N ASN A 213 -16.39 -17.53 -19.62
CA ASN A 213 -17.60 -17.38 -18.83
C ASN A 213 -17.34 -17.23 -17.32
N ILE A 214 -16.09 -17.31 -16.85
CA ILE A 214 -15.78 -17.21 -15.42
C ILE A 214 -15.81 -15.76 -14.93
N GLU A 215 -15.33 -14.82 -15.72
CA GLU A 215 -15.20 -13.41 -15.34
C GLU A 215 -16.57 -12.74 -15.09
N PRO A 216 -17.60 -12.95 -15.94
CA PRO A 216 -18.94 -12.43 -15.65
C PRO A 216 -19.54 -12.93 -14.33
N LEU A 217 -19.13 -14.12 -13.85
CA LEU A 217 -19.64 -14.72 -12.60
C LEU A 217 -18.97 -14.13 -11.34
N GLU A 218 -17.72 -13.67 -11.41
CA GLU A 218 -17.02 -13.01 -10.29
C GLU A 218 -17.36 -11.51 -10.16
N GLY A 219 -17.95 -10.91 -11.21
CA GLY A 219 -18.44 -9.53 -11.18
C GLY A 219 -17.31 -8.51 -11.14
N SER A 220 -17.16 -7.78 -10.02
CA SER A 220 -16.07 -6.79 -9.86
C SER A 220 -14.79 -7.37 -9.26
N ASN A 221 -14.79 -8.65 -8.87
CA ASN A 221 -13.61 -9.30 -8.26
C ASN A 221 -12.71 -9.89 -9.36
N PRO A 222 -11.37 -9.86 -9.18
CA PRO A 222 -10.47 -10.48 -10.14
C PRO A 222 -10.64 -12.02 -10.12
N VAL A 223 -10.53 -12.67 -11.29
CA VAL A 223 -10.60 -14.14 -11.40
C VAL A 223 -9.55 -14.84 -10.53
N GLY A 224 -8.39 -14.20 -10.35
CA GLY A 224 -7.33 -14.67 -9.45
C GLY A 224 -7.80 -14.86 -8.01
N ASP A 225 -8.75 -14.06 -7.55
CA ASP A 225 -9.34 -14.17 -6.22
C ASP A 225 -10.11 -15.50 -6.06
N LEU A 226 -10.81 -15.93 -7.11
CA LEU A 226 -11.48 -17.23 -7.16
C LEU A 226 -10.47 -18.38 -7.21
N VAL A 227 -9.37 -18.24 -7.96
CA VAL A 227 -8.29 -19.24 -8.01
C VAL A 227 -7.72 -19.51 -6.62
N LEU A 228 -7.41 -18.46 -5.87
CA LEU A 228 -6.92 -18.60 -4.49
C LEU A 228 -7.97 -19.24 -3.57
N LYS A 229 -9.26 -18.88 -3.73
CA LYS A 229 -10.36 -19.50 -2.98
C LYS A 229 -10.48 -21.00 -3.26
N VAL A 230 -10.39 -21.42 -4.53
CA VAL A 230 -10.42 -22.84 -4.91
C VAL A 230 -9.22 -23.57 -4.32
N GLN A 231 -8.02 -22.99 -4.40
CA GLN A 231 -6.82 -23.60 -3.83
C GLN A 231 -6.92 -23.78 -2.32
N CYS A 232 -7.49 -22.80 -1.58
CA CYS A 232 -7.75 -23.00 -0.14
C CYS A 232 -8.64 -24.21 0.11
N VAL A 233 -9.72 -24.38 -0.66
CA VAL A 233 -10.61 -25.54 -0.51
C VAL A 233 -9.88 -26.85 -0.82
N LEU A 234 -9.03 -26.88 -1.86
CA LEU A 234 -8.20 -28.05 -2.18
C LEU A 234 -7.19 -28.39 -1.07
N GLU A 235 -6.72 -27.40 -0.33
CA GLU A 235 -5.87 -27.59 0.85
C GLU A 235 -6.65 -27.83 2.15
N ASN A 236 -7.98 -27.99 2.09
CA ASN A 236 -8.88 -28.12 3.25
C ASN A 236 -8.78 -26.94 4.23
N LYS A 237 -8.52 -25.74 3.71
CA LYS A 237 -8.45 -24.47 4.43
C LYS A 237 -9.70 -23.64 4.13
N LYS A 238 -10.09 -22.78 5.09
CA LYS A 238 -11.13 -21.79 4.84
C LYS A 238 -10.59 -20.71 3.90
N PRO A 239 -11.35 -20.25 2.90
CA PRO A 239 -10.92 -19.16 2.02
C PRO A 239 -10.99 -17.82 2.75
N THR A 240 -10.01 -17.60 3.62
CA THR A 240 -9.76 -16.37 4.38
C THR A 240 -8.43 -15.80 3.94
N TYR A 241 -8.24 -14.50 4.09
CA TYR A 241 -7.00 -13.84 3.68
C TYR A 241 -5.75 -14.45 4.30
N GLY A 242 -5.73 -14.71 5.62
CA GLY A 242 -4.57 -15.35 6.26
C GLY A 242 -4.23 -16.71 5.69
N ASN A 243 -5.20 -17.43 5.12
CA ASN A 243 -4.94 -18.68 4.44
C ASN A 243 -4.37 -18.48 3.03
N TYR A 244 -4.67 -17.37 2.34
CA TYR A 244 -4.04 -17.01 1.06
C TYR A 244 -2.53 -16.80 1.23
N ARG A 245 -2.14 -16.06 2.27
CA ARG A 245 -0.73 -15.81 2.61
C ARG A 245 0.06 -17.10 2.90
N ASN A 246 -0.61 -18.11 3.45
CA ASN A 246 -0.03 -19.39 3.81
C ASN A 246 -0.34 -20.50 2.80
N LEU A 247 -0.73 -20.16 1.57
CA LEU A 247 -0.91 -21.13 0.49
C LEU A 247 0.46 -21.68 0.06
N ASN A 248 0.51 -22.97 -0.22
CA ASN A 248 1.72 -23.57 -0.73
C ASN A 248 1.72 -23.46 -2.26
N PHE A 249 2.56 -22.59 -2.82
CA PHE A 249 2.54 -22.35 -4.26
C PHE A 249 2.93 -23.58 -5.09
N LYS A 250 3.82 -24.45 -4.58
CA LYS A 250 4.11 -25.73 -5.27
C LYS A 250 2.83 -26.56 -5.41
N LYS A 251 2.02 -26.63 -4.35
CA LYS A 251 0.71 -27.28 -4.42
C LYS A 251 -0.26 -26.56 -5.35
N LEU A 252 -0.20 -25.23 -5.46
CA LEU A 252 -1.01 -24.47 -6.42
C LEU A 252 -0.66 -24.86 -7.86
N GLN A 253 0.64 -24.97 -8.19
CA GLN A 253 1.10 -25.47 -9.50
C GLN A 253 0.64 -26.90 -9.74
N ASP A 254 0.82 -27.81 -8.77
CA ASP A 254 0.40 -29.21 -8.88
C ASP A 254 -1.12 -29.35 -9.08
N ASN A 255 -1.90 -28.44 -8.49
CA ASN A 255 -3.35 -28.40 -8.60
C ASN A 255 -3.86 -27.57 -9.78
N TRP A 256 -3.00 -26.86 -10.51
CA TRP A 256 -3.41 -25.87 -11.51
C TRP A 256 -4.42 -26.43 -12.52
N ARG A 257 -4.09 -27.61 -13.08
CA ARG A 257 -4.98 -28.31 -14.01
C ARG A 257 -6.33 -28.67 -13.39
N LYS A 258 -6.38 -29.04 -12.11
CA LYS A 258 -7.64 -29.34 -11.42
C LYS A 258 -8.49 -28.09 -11.25
N ILE A 259 -7.85 -26.95 -10.96
CA ILE A 259 -8.50 -25.64 -10.84
C ILE A 259 -9.10 -25.25 -12.18
N GLU A 260 -8.33 -25.31 -13.26
CA GLU A 260 -8.79 -24.98 -14.61
C GLU A 260 -9.97 -25.87 -15.04
N GLU A 261 -9.82 -27.20 -14.95
CA GLU A 261 -10.88 -28.15 -15.31
C GLU A 261 -12.13 -27.93 -14.45
N GLY A 262 -11.97 -27.64 -13.16
CA GLY A 262 -13.07 -27.38 -12.23
C GLY A 262 -13.78 -26.05 -12.48
N MET A 263 -13.06 -25.01 -12.88
CA MET A 263 -13.67 -23.73 -13.27
C MET A 263 -14.41 -23.87 -14.58
N ARG A 264 -13.82 -24.51 -15.60
CA ARG A 264 -14.49 -24.81 -16.86
C ARG A 264 -15.81 -25.55 -16.60
N TRP A 265 -15.76 -26.62 -15.83
CA TRP A 265 -16.93 -27.42 -15.49
C TRP A 265 -18.01 -26.66 -14.70
N VAL A 266 -17.64 -25.79 -13.75
CA VAL A 266 -18.65 -25.02 -12.99
C VAL A 266 -19.35 -23.99 -13.87
N THR A 267 -18.62 -23.34 -14.79
CA THR A 267 -19.22 -22.39 -15.74
C THR A 267 -20.18 -23.07 -16.69
N GLU A 268 -19.83 -24.25 -17.22
CA GLU A 268 -20.73 -25.07 -18.05
C GLU A 268 -21.97 -25.50 -17.28
N THR A 269 -21.80 -25.94 -16.03
CA THR A 269 -22.91 -26.40 -15.17
C THR A 269 -23.88 -25.25 -14.85
N LEU A 270 -23.37 -24.05 -14.58
CA LEU A 270 -24.21 -22.86 -14.37
C LEU A 270 -24.89 -22.41 -15.66
N GLY A 271 -24.19 -22.53 -16.79
CA GLY A 271 -24.74 -22.28 -18.12
C GLY A 271 -25.92 -23.20 -18.46
N GLU A 272 -25.84 -24.50 -18.13
CA GLU A 272 -26.98 -25.43 -18.23
C GLU A 272 -28.20 -24.98 -17.41
N LEU A 273 -27.99 -24.18 -16.36
CA LEU A 273 -29.04 -23.62 -15.49
C LEU A 273 -29.41 -22.18 -15.88
N HIS A 274 -28.89 -21.68 -16.99
CA HIS A 274 -29.05 -20.31 -17.48
C HIS A 274 -28.58 -19.21 -16.51
N ILE A 275 -27.58 -19.51 -15.69
CA ILE A 275 -26.89 -18.55 -14.81
C ILE A 275 -25.56 -18.21 -15.47
N TRP A 276 -25.43 -16.98 -16.00
CA TRP A 276 -24.26 -16.60 -16.80
C TRP A 276 -23.48 -15.40 -16.24
N ASP A 277 -23.99 -14.74 -15.19
CA ASP A 277 -23.32 -13.59 -14.59
C ASP A 277 -23.60 -13.49 -13.08
N HIS A 278 -22.81 -12.62 -12.45
CA HIS A 278 -22.89 -12.31 -11.03
C HIS A 278 -24.26 -11.73 -10.63
N ALA A 279 -24.93 -10.96 -11.52
CA ALA A 279 -26.23 -10.36 -11.22
C ALA A 279 -27.34 -11.42 -11.03
N ARG A 280 -27.21 -12.56 -11.72
CA ARG A 280 -28.12 -13.71 -11.61
C ARG A 280 -27.65 -14.77 -10.61
N LEU A 281 -26.43 -14.65 -10.10
CA LEU A 281 -25.85 -15.59 -9.15
C LEU A 281 -26.17 -15.14 -7.71
N PRO A 282 -27.02 -15.88 -6.96
CA PRO A 282 -27.41 -15.44 -5.61
C PRO A 282 -26.23 -15.34 -4.62
N THR A 283 -25.19 -16.15 -4.82
CA THR A 283 -23.95 -16.15 -4.03
C THR A 283 -22.84 -16.84 -4.81
N ALA A 284 -21.62 -16.30 -4.71
CA ALA A 284 -20.42 -16.84 -5.34
C ALA A 284 -19.79 -18.03 -4.59
N VAL A 285 -20.26 -18.33 -3.37
CA VAL A 285 -19.73 -19.44 -2.54
C VAL A 285 -19.67 -20.80 -3.27
N PRO A 286 -20.64 -21.17 -4.13
CA PRO A 286 -20.61 -22.46 -4.81
C PRO A 286 -19.52 -22.55 -5.87
N LEU A 287 -19.09 -21.43 -6.47
CA LEU A 287 -18.05 -21.42 -7.51
C LEU A 287 -16.79 -22.09 -6.98
N ARG A 288 -16.25 -21.58 -5.87
CA ARG A 288 -15.02 -22.12 -5.26
C ARG A 288 -15.13 -23.58 -4.82
N VAL A 289 -16.29 -23.97 -4.27
CA VAL A 289 -16.50 -25.32 -3.74
C VAL A 289 -16.65 -26.33 -4.88
N LEU A 290 -17.47 -26.02 -5.88
CA LEU A 290 -17.73 -26.89 -7.01
C LEU A 290 -16.49 -27.04 -7.89
N SER A 291 -15.75 -25.96 -8.15
CA SER A 291 -14.49 -26.04 -8.88
C SER A 291 -13.47 -26.92 -8.15
N ALA A 292 -13.35 -26.81 -6.83
CA ALA A 292 -12.44 -27.66 -6.06
C ALA A 292 -12.87 -29.14 -6.08
N LEU A 293 -14.18 -29.43 -6.00
CA LEU A 293 -14.71 -30.80 -5.93
C LEU A 293 -14.77 -31.51 -7.29
N HIS A 294 -14.61 -30.80 -8.41
CA HIS A 294 -14.73 -31.38 -9.75
C HIS A 294 -13.89 -32.64 -9.94
N HIS A 295 -12.65 -32.65 -9.44
CA HIS A 295 -11.73 -33.78 -9.58
C HIS A 295 -12.20 -35.07 -8.86
N LEU A 296 -13.16 -34.97 -7.92
CA LEU A 296 -13.75 -36.10 -7.21
C LEU A 296 -15.01 -36.64 -7.91
N ILE A 297 -15.52 -35.93 -8.92
CA ILE A 297 -16.75 -36.31 -9.62
C ILE A 297 -16.44 -37.47 -10.60
N PRO A 298 -17.14 -38.62 -10.50
CA PRO A 298 -16.98 -39.71 -11.45
C PRO A 298 -17.29 -39.23 -12.86
N LYS A 299 -16.52 -39.65 -13.87
CA LYS A 299 -16.68 -39.13 -15.25
C LYS A 299 -17.85 -39.76 -16.02
N THR A 300 -18.27 -40.98 -15.70
CA THR A 300 -19.29 -41.72 -16.46
C THR A 300 -20.21 -42.57 -15.58
N GLY A 301 -21.31 -43.06 -16.18
CA GLY A 301 -22.22 -44.03 -15.56
C GLY A 301 -23.16 -43.49 -14.49
N HIS A 302 -23.81 -44.40 -13.76
CA HIS A 302 -24.78 -44.06 -12.72
C HIS A 302 -24.20 -43.20 -11.58
N ALA A 303 -22.92 -43.41 -11.27
CA ALA A 303 -22.23 -42.62 -10.24
C ALA A 303 -22.10 -41.15 -10.65
N HIS A 304 -21.79 -40.86 -11.92
CA HIS A 304 -21.76 -39.50 -12.46
C HIS A 304 -23.13 -38.82 -12.37
N ALA A 305 -24.20 -39.52 -12.77
CA ALA A 305 -25.56 -38.99 -12.69
C ALA A 305 -25.97 -38.66 -11.23
N LYS A 306 -25.62 -39.53 -10.28
CA LYS A 306 -25.84 -39.30 -8.85
C LYS A 306 -25.07 -38.08 -8.35
N ALA A 307 -23.80 -37.93 -8.76
CA ALA A 307 -22.98 -36.78 -8.41
C ALA A 307 -23.57 -35.47 -8.96
N ARG A 308 -23.96 -35.42 -10.25
CA ARG A 308 -24.65 -34.24 -10.82
C ARG A 308 -25.92 -33.87 -10.04
N ARG A 309 -26.73 -34.87 -9.65
CA ARG A 309 -27.94 -34.62 -8.85
C ARG A 309 -27.60 -34.00 -7.49
N LEU A 310 -26.52 -34.46 -6.85
CA LEU A 310 -26.06 -33.92 -5.57
C LEU A 310 -25.52 -32.49 -5.71
N VAL A 311 -24.72 -32.23 -6.75
CA VAL A 311 -24.20 -30.89 -7.09
C VAL A 311 -25.35 -29.91 -7.28
N ARG A 312 -26.35 -30.26 -8.09
CA ARG A 312 -27.52 -29.39 -8.30
C ARG A 312 -28.28 -29.14 -6.99
N LYS A 313 -28.47 -30.16 -6.15
CA LYS A 313 -29.08 -29.99 -4.83
C LYS A 313 -28.27 -29.02 -3.96
N TYR A 314 -26.95 -29.21 -3.89
CA TYR A 314 -26.05 -28.33 -3.13
C TYR A 314 -26.12 -26.88 -3.64
N LEU A 315 -26.06 -26.69 -4.96
CA LEU A 315 -26.15 -25.38 -5.59
C LEU A 315 -27.44 -24.66 -5.18
N TRP A 316 -28.60 -25.30 -5.36
CA TRP A 316 -29.87 -24.70 -4.95
C TRP A 316 -29.92 -24.44 -3.45
N TRP A 317 -29.48 -25.36 -2.61
CA TRP A 317 -29.43 -25.16 -1.16
C TRP A 317 -28.56 -23.97 -0.76
N SER A 318 -27.40 -23.82 -1.39
CA SER A 318 -26.49 -22.71 -1.13
C SER A 318 -27.06 -21.35 -1.53
N PHE A 319 -27.97 -21.31 -2.50
CA PHE A 319 -28.65 -20.08 -2.91
C PHE A 319 -29.73 -19.63 -1.91
N PHE A 320 -30.37 -20.57 -1.22
CA PHE A 320 -31.44 -20.27 -0.25
C PHE A 320 -30.92 -20.10 1.18
N CYS A 321 -29.82 -20.75 1.54
CA CYS A 321 -29.18 -20.56 2.84
C CYS A 321 -28.22 -19.37 2.75
N ARG A 322 -28.48 -18.31 3.53
CA ARG A 322 -27.48 -17.24 3.72
C ARG A 322 -26.16 -17.89 4.14
N PRO A 323 -25.04 -17.66 3.44
CA PRO A 323 -23.75 -18.10 3.93
C PRO A 323 -23.49 -17.37 5.26
N LEU A 324 -23.22 -18.15 6.31
CA LEU A 324 -22.74 -17.66 7.60
C LEU A 324 -21.33 -17.09 7.47
#